data_AF-A0AA43RIJ0-F1
#
_entry.id   AF-A0AA43RIJ0-F1
#
_cell.length_a   1.000
_cell.length_b   1.000
_cell.length_c   1.000
_cell.angle_alpha   90.00
_cell.angle_beta   90.00
_cell.angle_gamma   90.00
#
_symmetry.space_group_name_H-M   'P 1'
#
loop_
_entity.id
_entity.type
_entity.pdbx_description
1 polymer ?
#
loop_
_entity_poly.entity_id
_entity_poly.type
_entity_poly.pdbx_seq_one_letter_code
_entity_poly.pdbx_strand_id
1 'polypeptide(L)'
;MTNDFKNINPNDKNAAVKDVQERLCKIDLLSEDDITSVFDEKTIAAVNAFCKENGIAEREFVDAEIWSALVDATYSLGDRSLYLRLPNFKGNDCKELQHILGTLGFSAGPEDGVFGAITEGALRMFQQNMGLPNDGICGALTYQTIRNLHHSWEGKNAYAGQRSLSFARVAQVLEDNTVCLFGTREFTRSVAKRMSNLSIATTPQSKIVSADALSVPPDETMILMQVVLKDEGKPADINIDYSENDSFA
;
A
#
# COMPACT_ATOMS: atom_id res chain seq x y z
N MET A 1 -17.01 -2.24 -27.31
CA MET A 1 -16.30 -2.82 -28.45
C MET A 1 -15.58 -4.04 -27.93
N THR A 2 -16.14 -5.22 -28.19
CA THR A 2 -15.62 -6.51 -27.76
C THR A 2 -14.34 -6.74 -28.55
N ASN A 3 -13.18 -6.67 -27.92
CA ASN A 3 -11.94 -7.12 -28.55
C ASN A 3 -12.15 -8.63 -28.80
N ASP A 4 -12.27 -9.00 -30.07
CA ASP A 4 -12.26 -10.40 -30.51
C ASP A 4 -10.86 -10.97 -30.23
N PHE A 5 -10.62 -11.31 -28.97
CA PHE A 5 -9.46 -12.09 -28.60
C PHE A 5 -9.66 -13.49 -29.19
N LYS A 6 -8.84 -13.82 -30.18
CA LYS A 6 -8.86 -15.13 -30.82
C LYS A 6 -8.16 -16.11 -29.88
N ASN A 7 -8.89 -17.15 -29.43
CA ASN A 7 -8.35 -18.18 -28.56
C ASN A 7 -7.02 -18.73 -29.13
N ILE A 8 -6.01 -18.80 -28.27
CA ILE A 8 -4.69 -19.32 -28.62
C ILE A 8 -4.67 -20.80 -28.27
N ASN A 9 -4.49 -21.65 -29.28
CA ASN A 9 -4.55 -23.11 -29.13
C ASN A 9 -3.15 -23.72 -28.96
N PRO A 10 -3.07 -24.94 -28.41
CA PRO A 10 -1.85 -25.75 -28.44
C PRO A 10 -1.23 -25.85 -29.82
N ASN A 11 0.10 -25.72 -29.90
CA ASN A 11 0.90 -25.70 -31.13
C ASN A 11 0.69 -24.48 -32.05
N ASP A 12 -0.07 -23.46 -31.64
CA ASP A 12 -0.11 -22.21 -32.40
C ASP A 12 1.30 -21.57 -32.41
N LYS A 13 1.68 -21.07 -33.58
CA LYS A 13 2.92 -20.30 -33.77
C LYS A 13 2.57 -18.91 -34.29
N ASN A 14 2.42 -17.96 -33.37
CA ASN A 14 2.03 -16.60 -33.70
C ASN A 14 2.63 -15.59 -32.71
N ALA A 15 2.51 -14.30 -33.02
CA ALA A 15 3.00 -13.24 -32.15
C ALA A 15 2.25 -13.15 -30.80
N ALA A 16 1.01 -13.65 -30.74
CA ALA A 16 0.23 -13.65 -29.50
C ALA A 16 0.77 -14.67 -28.47
N VAL A 17 1.22 -15.85 -28.92
CA VAL A 17 1.93 -16.83 -28.09
C VAL A 17 3.20 -16.23 -27.51
N LYS A 18 3.94 -15.46 -28.31
CA LYS A 18 5.13 -14.76 -27.84
C LYS A 18 4.80 -13.76 -26.72
N ASP A 19 3.72 -12.98 -26.86
CA ASP A 19 3.27 -12.03 -25.82
C ASP A 19 2.82 -12.77 -24.54
N VAL A 20 2.14 -13.92 -24.66
CA VAL A 20 1.85 -14.79 -23.51
C VAL A 20 3.15 -15.23 -22.81
N GLN A 21 4.14 -15.72 -23.56
CA GLN A 21 5.41 -16.19 -23.00
C GLN A 21 6.20 -15.06 -22.32
N GLU A 22 6.29 -13.88 -22.95
CA GLU A 22 6.94 -12.69 -22.38
C GLU A 22 6.29 -12.26 -21.07
N ARG A 23 4.96 -12.36 -20.98
CA ARG A 23 4.21 -12.04 -19.77
C ARG A 23 4.33 -13.10 -18.68
N LEU A 24 4.29 -14.39 -19.03
CA LEU A 24 4.59 -15.49 -18.12
C LEU A 24 5.99 -15.39 -17.54
N CYS A 25 6.94 -14.90 -18.36
CA CYS A 25 8.30 -14.62 -17.91
C CYS A 25 8.35 -13.48 -16.89
N LYS A 26 7.56 -12.41 -17.08
CA LYS A 26 7.49 -11.28 -16.12
C LYS A 26 6.92 -11.66 -14.75
N ILE A 27 6.12 -12.71 -14.69
CA ILE A 27 5.53 -13.23 -13.44
C ILE A 27 6.31 -14.44 -12.90
N ASP A 28 7.54 -14.65 -13.38
CA ASP A 28 8.47 -15.71 -12.95
C ASP A 28 7.96 -17.15 -13.15
N LEU A 29 6.95 -17.35 -14.00
CA LEU A 29 6.38 -18.68 -14.32
C LEU A 29 7.05 -19.34 -15.54
N LEU A 30 7.85 -18.61 -16.30
CA LEU A 30 8.56 -19.11 -17.48
C LEU A 30 9.96 -18.47 -17.57
N SER A 31 10.95 -19.21 -18.10
CA SER A 31 12.30 -18.69 -18.35
C SER A 31 12.38 -17.93 -19.68
N GLU A 32 13.24 -16.90 -19.75
CA GLU A 32 13.47 -16.12 -20.99
C GLU A 32 13.93 -16.99 -22.17
N ASP A 33 14.66 -18.07 -21.89
CA ASP A 33 15.14 -19.03 -22.90
C ASP A 33 14.01 -19.85 -23.56
N ASP A 34 12.83 -19.89 -22.92
CA ASP A 34 11.67 -20.66 -23.39
C ASP A 34 10.67 -19.82 -24.21
N ILE A 35 11.05 -18.59 -24.61
CA ILE A 35 10.26 -17.73 -25.50
C ILE A 35 10.45 -18.17 -26.97
N THR A 36 9.80 -19.28 -27.33
CA THR A 36 9.92 -19.93 -28.66
C THR A 36 8.93 -19.40 -29.70
N SER A 37 7.96 -18.57 -29.29
CA SER A 37 6.78 -18.17 -30.08
C SER A 37 5.91 -19.36 -30.54
N VAL A 38 6.09 -20.53 -29.92
CA VAL A 38 5.30 -21.75 -30.14
C VAL A 38 4.68 -22.16 -28.82
N PHE A 39 3.39 -22.50 -28.83
CA PHE A 39 2.67 -22.88 -27.62
C PHE A 39 3.01 -24.32 -27.23
N ASP A 40 4.21 -24.47 -26.66
CA ASP A 40 4.82 -25.74 -26.25
C ASP A 40 4.26 -26.25 -24.92
N GLU A 41 4.52 -27.52 -24.57
CA GLU A 41 4.10 -28.15 -23.31
C GLU A 41 4.55 -27.37 -22.07
N LYS A 42 5.73 -26.73 -22.11
CA LYS A 42 6.20 -25.84 -21.03
C LYS A 42 5.32 -24.62 -20.85
N THR A 43 4.86 -24.01 -21.95
CA THR A 43 3.97 -22.85 -21.92
C THR A 43 2.61 -23.25 -21.36
N ILE A 44 2.10 -24.43 -21.74
CA ILE A 44 0.87 -25.02 -21.17
C ILE A 44 1.01 -25.21 -19.65
N ALA A 45 2.13 -25.78 -19.19
CA ALA A 45 2.38 -25.98 -17.77
C ALA A 45 2.42 -24.65 -16.99
N ALA A 46 3.07 -23.62 -17.55
CA ALA A 46 3.13 -22.29 -16.95
C ALA A 46 1.75 -21.59 -16.90
N VAL A 47 0.95 -21.69 -17.97
CA VAL A 47 -0.43 -21.17 -17.99
C VAL A 47 -1.30 -21.91 -16.96
N ASN A 48 -1.18 -23.23 -16.84
CA ASN A 48 -1.92 -23.99 -15.84
C ASN A 48 -1.50 -23.63 -14.41
N ALA A 49 -0.20 -23.40 -14.15
CA ALA A 49 0.28 -22.90 -12.87
C ALA A 49 -0.34 -21.52 -12.56
N PHE A 50 -0.35 -20.61 -13.53
CA PHE A 50 -1.00 -19.29 -13.39
C PHE A 50 -2.50 -19.40 -13.09
N CYS A 51 -3.23 -20.24 -13.84
CA CYS A 51 -4.65 -20.47 -13.62
C CYS A 51 -4.92 -20.99 -12.21
N LYS A 52 -4.10 -21.93 -11.73
CA LYS A 52 -4.21 -22.49 -10.39
C LYS A 52 -3.98 -21.45 -9.29
N GLU A 53 -2.99 -20.56 -9.45
CA GLU A 53 -2.72 -19.47 -8.50
C GLU A 53 -3.84 -18.42 -8.46
N ASN A 54 -4.49 -18.17 -9.60
CA ASN A 54 -5.54 -17.17 -9.72
C ASN A 54 -6.96 -17.75 -9.57
N GLY A 55 -7.10 -19.05 -9.30
CA GLY A 55 -8.39 -19.72 -9.12
C GLY A 55 -9.22 -19.84 -10.41
N ILE A 56 -8.58 -19.78 -11.57
CA ILE A 56 -9.19 -19.95 -12.89
C ILE A 56 -9.19 -21.44 -13.27
N ALA A 57 -10.22 -21.91 -13.97
CA ALA A 57 -10.28 -23.29 -14.44
C ALA A 57 -9.11 -23.62 -15.38
N GLU A 58 -8.40 -24.73 -15.13
CA GLU A 58 -7.31 -25.22 -15.97
C GLU A 58 -7.84 -25.52 -17.39
N ARG A 59 -7.15 -24.99 -18.40
CA ARG A 59 -7.51 -25.17 -19.81
C ARG A 59 -6.24 -25.31 -20.64
N GLU A 60 -6.33 -26.12 -21.68
CA GLU A 60 -5.22 -26.33 -22.63
C GLU A 60 -5.06 -25.17 -23.63
N PHE A 61 -5.98 -24.20 -23.65
CA PHE A 61 -5.94 -23.03 -24.53
C PHE A 61 -6.08 -21.74 -23.72
N VAL A 62 -5.49 -20.65 -24.23
CA VAL A 62 -5.66 -19.32 -23.64
C VAL A 62 -6.87 -18.66 -24.29
N ASP A 63 -7.92 -18.44 -23.50
CA ASP A 63 -9.09 -17.67 -23.90
C ASP A 63 -8.98 -16.20 -23.45
N ALA A 64 -10.02 -15.42 -23.72
CA ALA A 64 -10.07 -14.01 -23.33
C ALA A 64 -9.99 -13.80 -21.80
N GLU A 65 -10.45 -14.76 -20.99
CA GLU A 65 -10.45 -14.66 -19.53
C GLU A 65 -9.04 -14.85 -18.98
N ILE A 66 -8.36 -15.93 -19.37
CA ILE A 66 -6.96 -16.21 -19.00
C ILE A 66 -6.06 -15.09 -19.51
N TRP A 67 -6.28 -14.65 -20.75
CA TRP A 67 -5.52 -13.53 -21.31
C TRP A 67 -5.68 -12.24 -20.49
N SER A 68 -6.92 -11.85 -20.16
CA SER A 68 -7.15 -10.64 -19.37
C SER A 68 -6.51 -10.74 -17.98
N ALA A 69 -6.65 -11.88 -17.31
CA ALA A 69 -6.05 -12.09 -16.00
C ALA A 69 -4.51 -12.02 -16.04
N LEU A 70 -3.92 -12.60 -17.08
CA LEU A 70 -2.47 -12.59 -17.28
C LEU A 70 -1.95 -11.19 -17.62
N VAL A 71 -2.69 -10.43 -18.45
CA VAL A 71 -2.42 -9.01 -18.67
C VAL A 71 -2.51 -8.23 -17.36
N ASP A 72 -3.55 -8.45 -16.57
CA ASP A 72 -3.78 -7.78 -15.29
C ASP A 72 -2.69 -8.10 -14.26
N ALA A 73 -2.18 -9.34 -14.23
CA ALA A 73 -1.08 -9.76 -13.36
C ALA A 73 0.27 -9.10 -13.73
N THR A 74 0.46 -8.74 -15.00
CA THR A 74 1.73 -8.17 -15.49
C THR A 74 1.88 -6.66 -15.27
N TYR A 75 0.82 -5.95 -14.85
CA TYR A 75 0.95 -4.52 -14.54
C TYR A 75 1.71 -4.31 -13.24
N SER A 76 2.72 -3.45 -13.28
CA SER A 76 3.46 -2.97 -12.11
C SER A 76 3.05 -1.55 -11.73
N LEU A 77 3.29 -1.18 -10.47
CA LEU A 77 2.97 0.15 -9.97
C LEU A 77 3.70 1.26 -10.75
N GLY A 78 2.92 2.03 -11.51
CA GLY A 78 3.40 3.16 -12.32
C GLY A 78 3.32 2.94 -13.83
N ASP A 79 2.94 1.75 -14.30
CA ASP A 79 2.81 1.45 -15.74
C ASP A 79 1.66 2.23 -16.40
N ARG A 80 0.63 2.57 -15.62
CA ARG A 80 -0.55 3.33 -16.06
C ARG A 80 -1.04 4.23 -14.94
N SER A 81 -1.77 5.28 -15.28
CA SER A 81 -2.44 6.10 -14.26
C SER A 81 -3.71 5.42 -13.77
N LEU A 82 -3.78 5.14 -12.47
CA LEU A 82 -4.94 4.50 -11.84
C LEU A 82 -5.95 5.55 -11.35
N TYR A 83 -7.23 5.34 -11.63
CA TYR A 83 -8.31 6.21 -11.19
C TYR A 83 -9.64 5.44 -11.22
N LEU A 84 -10.65 5.95 -10.50
CA LEU A 84 -11.95 5.31 -10.47
C LEU A 84 -12.63 5.40 -11.84
N ARG A 85 -12.91 4.25 -12.46
CA ARG A 85 -13.58 4.13 -13.76
C ARG A 85 -14.48 2.90 -13.81
N LEU A 86 -15.40 2.83 -14.78
CA LEU A 86 -16.17 1.62 -15.07
C LEU A 86 -15.80 1.08 -16.46
N PRO A 87 -15.47 -0.22 -16.60
CA PRO A 87 -15.18 -1.17 -15.51
C PRO A 87 -13.93 -0.78 -14.72
N ASN A 88 -13.90 -1.11 -13.43
CA ASN A 88 -12.78 -0.78 -12.53
C ASN A 88 -11.45 -1.31 -13.08
N PHE A 89 -10.35 -0.62 -12.77
CA PHE A 89 -9.03 -1.20 -13.00
C PHE A 89 -8.87 -2.45 -12.14
N LYS A 90 -8.24 -3.46 -12.74
CA LYS A 90 -7.87 -4.70 -12.10
C LYS A 90 -6.43 -5.01 -12.42
N GLY A 91 -5.72 -5.61 -11.48
CA GLY A 91 -4.37 -6.08 -11.70
C GLY A 91 -3.45 -5.96 -10.49
N ASN A 92 -2.22 -6.42 -10.69
CA ASN A 92 -1.22 -6.43 -9.64
C ASN A 92 -0.82 -5.02 -9.21
N ASP A 93 -0.83 -4.04 -10.13
CA ASP A 93 -0.62 -2.62 -9.83
C ASP A 93 -1.65 -2.04 -8.84
N CYS A 94 -2.91 -2.45 -8.96
CA CYS A 94 -3.97 -2.06 -8.05
C CYS A 94 -3.79 -2.70 -6.68
N LYS A 95 -3.40 -3.98 -6.66
CA LYS A 95 -3.14 -4.74 -5.43
C LYS A 95 -1.95 -4.16 -4.66
N GLU A 96 -0.87 -3.85 -5.38
CA GLU A 96 0.32 -3.19 -4.84
C GLU A 96 -0.03 -1.81 -4.28
N LEU A 97 -0.84 -1.02 -4.99
CA LEU A 97 -1.33 0.26 -4.47
C LEU A 97 -2.17 0.10 -3.19
N GLN A 98 -3.10 -0.86 -3.16
CA GLN A 98 -3.92 -1.15 -1.98
C GLN A 98 -3.05 -1.55 -0.78
N HIS A 99 -2.05 -2.41 -1.02
CA HIS A 99 -1.08 -2.84 -0.01
C HIS A 99 -0.30 -1.64 0.56
N ILE A 100 0.28 -0.82 -0.32
CA ILE A 100 1.07 0.37 0.07
C ILE A 100 0.22 1.34 0.88
N LEU A 101 -0.98 1.67 0.38
CA LEU A 101 -1.90 2.58 1.09
C LEU A 101 -2.27 2.01 2.46
N GLY A 102 -2.59 0.72 2.54
CA GLY A 102 -2.88 0.02 3.79
C GLY A 102 -1.71 0.05 4.78
N THR A 103 -0.49 -0.17 4.31
CA THR A 103 0.74 -0.11 5.12
C THR A 103 1.06 1.31 5.60
N LEU A 104 0.71 2.32 4.79
CA LEU A 104 0.83 3.74 5.15
C LEU A 104 -0.31 4.22 6.07
N GLY A 105 -1.25 3.35 6.43
CA GLY A 105 -2.36 3.65 7.35
C GLY A 105 -3.63 4.18 6.69
N PHE A 106 -3.72 4.11 5.35
CA PHE A 106 -4.92 4.48 4.60
C PHE A 106 -5.75 3.23 4.28
N SER A 107 -7.01 3.23 4.70
CA SER A 107 -7.88 2.06 4.52
C SER A 107 -8.35 1.94 3.06
N ALA A 108 -7.57 1.23 2.23
CA ALA A 108 -7.81 1.05 0.79
C ALA A 108 -8.79 -0.09 0.43
N GLY A 109 -9.37 -0.75 1.44
CA GLY A 109 -10.19 -1.94 1.28
C GLY A 109 -9.37 -3.24 1.26
N PRO A 110 -9.96 -4.37 0.84
CA PRO A 110 -9.21 -5.61 0.66
C PRO A 110 -8.15 -5.45 -0.44
N GLU A 111 -7.04 -6.19 -0.31
CA GLU A 111 -6.00 -6.31 -1.36
C GLU A 111 -6.46 -7.25 -2.48
N ASP A 112 -7.63 -6.97 -3.06
CA ASP A 112 -8.27 -7.76 -4.11
C ASP A 112 -7.78 -7.40 -5.52
N GLY A 113 -6.92 -6.39 -5.64
CA GLY A 113 -6.43 -5.90 -6.92
C GLY A 113 -7.46 -5.16 -7.74
N VAL A 114 -8.56 -4.68 -7.15
CA VAL A 114 -9.62 -3.93 -7.84
C VAL A 114 -9.63 -2.47 -7.37
N PHE A 115 -9.37 -1.53 -8.29
CA PHE A 115 -9.47 -0.11 -7.99
C PHE A 115 -10.94 0.34 -7.91
N GLY A 116 -11.53 0.21 -6.72
CA GLY A 116 -12.90 0.62 -6.41
C GLY A 116 -12.98 1.97 -5.69
N ALA A 117 -14.20 2.37 -5.31
CA ALA A 117 -14.45 3.62 -4.61
C ALA A 117 -13.74 3.71 -3.24
N ILE A 118 -13.54 2.58 -2.56
CA ILE A 118 -12.81 2.52 -1.28
C ILE A 118 -11.33 2.85 -1.49
N THR A 119 -10.70 2.20 -2.47
CA THR A 119 -9.30 2.46 -2.85
C THR A 119 -9.10 3.90 -3.32
N GLU A 120 -10.06 4.44 -4.08
CA GLU A 120 -10.04 5.84 -4.50
C GLU A 120 -10.14 6.82 -3.32
N GLY A 121 -11.03 6.55 -2.36
CA GLY A 121 -11.13 7.35 -1.14
C GLY A 121 -9.84 7.34 -0.31
N ALA A 122 -9.21 6.17 -0.17
CA ALA A 122 -7.90 6.04 0.47
C ALA A 122 -6.81 6.82 -0.25
N LEU A 123 -6.81 6.77 -1.58
CA LEU A 123 -5.87 7.51 -2.41
C LEU A 123 -6.03 9.03 -2.25
N ARG A 124 -7.28 9.54 -2.23
CA ARG A 124 -7.54 10.97 -1.99
C ARG A 124 -7.03 11.42 -0.62
N MET A 125 -7.25 10.60 0.42
CA MET A 125 -6.72 10.88 1.75
C MET A 125 -5.20 10.89 1.77
N PHE A 126 -4.56 9.93 1.09
CA PHE A 126 -3.11 9.92 0.93
C PHE A 126 -2.60 11.17 0.22
N GLN A 127 -3.20 11.53 -0.91
CA GLN A 127 -2.84 12.73 -1.67
C GLN A 127 -2.98 13.98 -0.81
N GLN A 128 -4.09 14.14 -0.10
CA GLN A 128 -4.32 15.26 0.81
C GLN A 128 -3.24 15.33 1.92
N ASN A 129 -2.92 14.20 2.55
CA ASN A 129 -1.92 14.13 3.63
C ASN A 129 -0.49 14.40 3.14
N MET A 130 -0.21 14.11 1.87
CA MET A 130 1.09 14.35 1.24
C MET A 130 1.18 15.71 0.54
N GLY A 131 0.16 16.56 0.63
CA GLY A 131 0.12 17.87 -0.02
C GLY A 131 0.02 17.81 -1.56
N LEU A 132 -0.45 16.68 -2.10
CA LEU A 132 -0.72 16.49 -3.52
C LEU A 132 -2.15 16.94 -3.88
N PRO A 133 -2.44 17.20 -5.16
CA PRO A 133 -3.83 17.33 -5.63
C PRO A 133 -4.64 16.09 -5.25
N ASN A 134 -5.74 16.27 -4.53
CA ASN A 134 -6.62 15.19 -4.04
C ASN A 134 -7.65 14.75 -5.10
N ASP A 135 -7.20 14.60 -6.35
CA ASP A 135 -8.03 14.30 -7.51
C ASP A 135 -8.50 12.84 -7.59
N GLY A 136 -7.92 11.95 -6.78
CA GLY A 136 -8.19 10.50 -6.81
C GLY A 136 -7.52 9.78 -7.98
N ILE A 137 -6.53 10.43 -8.62
CA ILE A 137 -5.76 9.88 -9.74
C ILE A 137 -4.35 9.55 -9.27
N CYS A 138 -3.99 8.27 -9.31
CA CYS A 138 -2.63 7.82 -9.06
C CYS A 138 -1.81 8.07 -10.34
N GLY A 139 -1.30 9.29 -10.47
CA GLY A 139 -0.46 9.72 -11.58
C GLY A 139 1.03 9.72 -11.22
N ALA A 140 1.87 10.23 -12.13
CA ALA A 140 3.33 10.25 -11.98
C ALA A 140 3.79 10.86 -10.64
N LEU A 141 3.18 11.97 -10.20
CA LEU A 141 3.50 12.62 -8.92
C LEU A 141 3.15 11.73 -7.73
N THR A 142 1.98 11.08 -7.75
CA THR A 142 1.54 10.17 -6.69
C THR A 142 2.47 8.96 -6.60
N TYR A 143 2.84 8.38 -7.74
CA TYR A 143 3.82 7.29 -7.80
C TYR A 143 5.19 7.71 -7.26
N GLN A 144 5.66 8.90 -7.61
CA GLN A 144 6.93 9.41 -7.09
C GLN A 144 6.89 9.55 -5.57
N THR A 145 5.80 10.11 -5.00
CA THR A 145 5.64 10.22 -3.55
C THR A 145 5.59 8.85 -2.87
N ILE A 146 4.86 7.89 -3.45
CA ILE A 146 4.85 6.50 -2.95
C ILE A 146 6.25 5.89 -2.94
N ARG A 147 7.02 6.05 -4.03
CA ARG A 147 8.40 5.56 -4.13
C ARG A 147 9.34 6.25 -3.15
N ASN A 148 9.16 7.54 -2.88
CA ASN A 148 9.94 8.24 -1.85
C ASN A 148 9.68 7.67 -0.45
N LEU A 149 8.51 7.09 -0.22
CA LEU A 149 8.12 6.45 1.03
C LEU A 149 8.47 4.94 1.09
N HIS A 150 9.26 4.41 0.15
CA HIS A 150 9.60 2.99 0.05
C HIS A 150 10.01 2.37 1.40
N HIS A 151 10.93 3.01 2.13
CA HIS A 151 11.40 2.54 3.44
C HIS A 151 10.30 2.46 4.52
N SER A 152 9.17 3.13 4.30
CA SER A 152 8.05 3.17 5.25
C SER A 152 7.08 2.02 5.02
N TRP A 153 6.98 1.47 3.82
CA TRP A 153 6.02 0.41 3.49
C TRP A 153 6.64 -0.92 3.03
N GLU A 154 7.86 -0.92 2.52
CA GLU A 154 8.53 -2.14 2.06
C GLU A 154 8.72 -3.15 3.21
N GLY A 155 8.34 -4.42 2.95
CA GLY A 155 8.50 -5.53 3.89
C GLY A 155 7.59 -5.48 5.12
N LYS A 156 6.62 -4.55 5.16
CA LYS A 156 5.64 -4.44 6.25
C LYS A 156 4.28 -4.91 5.76
N ASN A 157 3.57 -5.62 6.62
CA ASN A 157 2.20 -6.04 6.32
C ASN A 157 1.27 -4.84 6.33
N ALA A 158 0.36 -4.78 5.36
CA ALA A 158 -0.72 -3.80 5.38
C ALA A 158 -1.53 -3.97 6.65
N TYR A 159 -1.90 -2.84 7.26
CA TYR A 159 -2.72 -2.85 8.47
C TYR A 159 -4.14 -3.29 8.09
N ALA A 160 -4.41 -4.60 8.21
CA ALA A 160 -5.74 -5.20 7.97
C ALA A 160 -6.75 -4.90 9.10
N GLY A 161 -6.33 -4.17 10.14
CA GLY A 161 -7.19 -3.75 11.23
C GLY A 161 -8.25 -2.77 10.74
N GLN A 162 -9.52 -3.18 10.83
CA GLN A 162 -10.68 -2.30 10.70
C GLN A 162 -10.59 -1.17 11.74
N ARG A 163 -9.91 -0.09 11.39
CA ARG A 163 -10.08 1.24 11.96
C ARG A 163 -9.43 2.21 10.99
N SER A 164 -10.20 2.60 9.98
CA SER A 164 -10.09 3.96 9.47
C SER A 164 -10.30 4.86 10.68
N LEU A 165 -9.22 5.35 11.28
CA LEU A 165 -9.31 6.53 12.13
C LEU A 165 -9.69 7.65 11.16
N SER A 166 -10.97 7.99 11.10
CA SER A 166 -11.40 9.21 10.42
C SER A 166 -10.59 10.39 10.96
N PHE A 167 -10.40 11.46 10.19
CA PHE A 167 -9.75 12.68 10.71
C PHE A 167 -10.36 13.15 12.03
N ALA A 168 -11.67 12.97 12.21
CA ALA A 168 -12.34 13.22 13.48
C ALA A 168 -11.76 12.37 14.61
N ARG A 169 -11.45 11.09 14.38
CA ARG A 169 -10.86 10.20 15.38
C ARG A 169 -9.35 10.38 15.55
N VAL A 170 -8.61 10.82 14.52
CA VAL A 170 -7.20 11.24 14.68
C VAL A 170 -7.13 12.53 15.50
N ALA A 171 -7.96 13.53 15.19
CA ALA A 171 -8.10 14.74 16.00
C ALA A 171 -8.51 14.37 17.43
N GLN A 172 -9.52 13.50 17.61
CA GLN A 172 -9.92 12.97 18.91
C GLN A 172 -8.76 12.28 19.65
N VAL A 173 -7.94 11.48 18.97
CA VAL A 173 -6.76 10.83 19.58
C VAL A 173 -5.74 11.87 20.05
N LEU A 174 -5.48 12.90 19.24
CA LEU A 174 -4.61 14.02 19.60
C LEU A 174 -5.22 14.89 20.72
N GLU A 175 -6.54 14.99 20.79
CA GLU A 175 -7.30 15.75 21.78
C GLU A 175 -7.45 14.99 23.10
N ASP A 176 -7.50 13.66 23.08
CA ASP A 176 -7.74 12.86 24.28
C ASP A 176 -6.43 12.40 24.92
N ASN A 177 -5.39 12.13 24.14
CA ASN A 177 -4.12 11.61 24.64
C ASN A 177 -3.08 12.73 24.78
N THR A 178 -2.61 12.94 26.00
CA THR A 178 -1.49 13.84 26.27
C THR A 178 -0.18 13.13 25.97
N VAL A 179 0.51 13.55 24.91
CA VAL A 179 1.81 12.98 24.53
C VAL A 179 2.89 14.03 24.74
N CYS A 180 3.90 13.68 25.52
CA CYS A 180 5.05 14.53 25.78
C CYS A 180 6.27 14.03 24.99
N LEU A 181 6.65 14.81 23.97
CA LEU A 181 7.80 14.55 23.12
C LEU A 181 9.06 15.16 23.75
N PHE A 182 10.11 14.35 23.92
CA PHE A 182 11.38 14.83 24.47
C PHE A 182 12.59 14.28 23.74
N GLY A 183 13.72 14.97 23.90
CA GLY A 183 15.01 14.56 23.35
C GLY A 183 16.13 14.80 24.36
N THR A 184 17.14 13.94 24.33
CA THR A 184 18.36 14.05 25.18
C THR A 184 19.39 15.03 24.60
N ARG A 185 19.31 15.33 23.29
CA ARG A 185 20.24 16.21 22.57
C ARG A 185 19.53 17.43 22.02
N GLU A 186 20.28 18.49 21.73
CA GLU A 186 19.75 19.72 21.14
C GLU A 186 18.99 19.46 19.83
N PHE A 187 19.54 18.61 18.95
CA PHE A 187 18.87 18.22 17.70
C PHE A 187 17.54 17.49 17.96
N THR A 188 17.54 16.46 18.82
CA THR A 188 16.34 15.66 19.08
C THR A 188 15.26 16.46 19.82
N ARG A 189 15.64 17.37 20.71
CA ARG A 189 14.75 18.39 21.30
C ARG A 189 14.15 19.31 20.24
N SER A 190 14.97 19.79 19.31
CA SER A 190 14.49 20.63 18.20
C SER A 190 13.46 19.92 17.33
N VAL A 191 13.66 18.63 17.06
CA VAL A 191 12.69 17.78 16.33
C VAL A 191 11.40 17.63 17.14
N ALA A 192 11.49 17.26 18.43
CA ALA A 192 10.33 17.15 19.32
C ALA A 192 9.48 18.44 19.36
N LYS A 193 10.15 19.60 19.45
CA LYS A 193 9.49 20.92 19.43
C LYS A 193 8.77 21.19 18.12
N ARG A 194 9.38 20.86 16.98
CA ARG A 194 8.73 21.03 15.66
C ARG A 194 7.52 20.12 15.50
N MET A 195 7.61 18.88 15.96
CA MET A 195 6.49 17.93 15.91
C MET A 195 5.30 18.42 16.75
N SER A 196 5.53 18.90 17.96
CA SER A 196 4.48 19.52 18.79
C SER A 196 3.88 20.75 18.12
N ASN A 197 4.71 21.66 17.60
CA ASN A 197 4.22 22.84 16.88
C ASN A 197 3.36 22.48 15.65
N LEU A 198 3.77 21.48 14.88
CA LEU A 198 3.02 21.02 13.71
C LEU A 198 1.67 20.44 14.13
N SER A 199 1.64 19.64 15.20
CA SER A 199 0.41 19.06 15.74
C SER A 199 -0.59 20.13 16.18
N ILE A 200 -0.14 21.15 16.92
CA ILE A 200 -0.97 22.28 17.34
C ILE A 200 -1.46 23.09 16.13
N ALA A 201 -0.61 23.25 15.11
CA ALA A 201 -0.97 23.99 13.90
C ALA A 201 -2.04 23.28 13.06
N THR A 202 -1.98 21.93 12.98
CA THR A 202 -2.99 21.14 12.25
C THR A 202 -4.25 20.91 13.06
N THR A 203 -4.13 20.81 14.38
CA THR A 203 -5.24 20.55 15.32
C THR A 203 -5.03 21.40 16.57
N PRO A 204 -5.69 22.56 16.68
CA PRO A 204 -5.46 23.50 17.80
C PRO A 204 -5.73 22.93 19.19
N GLN A 205 -6.55 21.88 19.28
CA GLN A 205 -6.88 21.18 20.52
C GLN A 205 -5.94 19.98 20.82
N SER A 206 -4.93 19.76 19.98
CA SER A 206 -3.94 18.70 20.20
C SER A 206 -3.23 18.87 21.54
N LYS A 207 -3.13 17.77 22.29
CA LYS A 207 -2.37 17.65 23.54
C LYS A 207 -0.96 17.09 23.32
N ILE A 208 -0.44 17.12 22.09
CA ILE A 208 0.98 16.82 21.83
C ILE A 208 1.84 18.02 22.23
N VAL A 209 2.62 17.84 23.28
CA VAL A 209 3.49 18.86 23.87
C VAL A 209 4.95 18.44 23.78
N SER A 210 5.84 19.42 23.63
CA SER A 210 7.27 19.17 23.83
C SER A 210 7.61 19.35 25.31
N ALA A 211 8.50 18.50 25.85
CA ALA A 211 9.00 18.66 27.21
C ALA A 211 9.63 20.04 27.46
N ASP A 212 10.22 20.67 26.44
CA ASP A 212 10.80 22.01 26.53
C ASP A 212 9.73 23.12 26.64
N ALA A 213 8.47 22.82 26.30
CA ALA A 213 7.35 23.75 26.39
C ALA A 213 6.57 23.62 27.72
N LEU A 214 6.87 22.60 28.52
CA LEU A 214 6.21 22.36 29.80
C LEU A 214 6.86 23.21 30.90
N SER A 215 6.05 24.01 31.61
CA SER A 215 6.47 24.77 32.78
C SER A 215 6.54 23.94 34.06
N VAL A 216 5.97 22.73 34.03
CA VAL A 216 5.87 21.79 35.15
C VAL A 216 6.24 20.40 34.62
N PRO A 217 6.83 19.51 35.43
CA PRO A 217 7.16 18.15 34.99
C PRO A 217 5.92 17.43 34.44
N PRO A 218 6.08 16.56 33.43
CA PRO A 218 4.98 15.77 32.89
C PRO A 218 4.38 14.89 33.99
N ASP A 219 3.05 14.81 34.02
CA ASP A 219 2.31 13.99 34.98
C ASP A 219 2.28 12.51 34.58
N GLU A 220 1.80 11.65 35.48
CA GLU A 220 1.70 10.19 35.27
C GLU A 220 0.70 9.79 34.17
N THR A 221 -0.14 10.72 33.71
CA THR A 221 -1.12 10.48 32.63
C THR A 221 -0.56 10.81 31.25
N MET A 222 0.63 11.43 31.18
CA MET A 222 1.28 11.76 29.91
C MET A 222 2.07 10.58 29.35
N ILE A 223 1.87 10.28 28.08
CA ILE A 223 2.69 9.33 27.34
C ILE A 223 4.02 10.01 27.01
N LEU A 224 5.11 9.48 27.56
CA LEU A 224 6.46 9.98 27.31
C LEU A 224 7.06 9.31 26.07
N MET A 225 7.40 10.10 25.06
CA MET A 225 8.00 9.60 23.83
C MET A 225 9.36 10.28 23.57
N GLN A 226 10.41 9.47 23.53
CA GLN A 226 11.76 9.94 23.26
C GLN A 226 12.06 9.95 21.76
N VAL A 227 12.54 11.08 21.26
CA VAL A 227 13.16 11.19 19.94
C VAL A 227 14.62 10.77 20.06
N VAL A 228 14.98 9.65 19.44
CA VAL A 228 16.33 9.07 19.44
C VAL A 228 16.97 9.13 18.07
N LEU A 229 18.29 9.29 18.03
CA LEU A 229 19.08 9.08 16.82
C LEU A 229 19.45 7.59 16.67
N LYS A 230 19.71 7.13 15.44
CA LYS A 230 20.08 5.73 15.17
C LYS A 230 21.26 5.22 16.00
N ASP A 231 22.17 6.12 16.38
CA ASP A 231 23.37 5.81 17.16
C ASP A 231 23.14 5.88 18.68
N GLU A 232 21.97 6.37 19.11
CA GLU A 232 21.52 6.30 20.49
C GLU A 232 20.77 4.98 20.67
N GLY A 233 21.37 4.03 21.38
CA GLY A 233 20.83 2.70 21.59
C GLY A 233 19.36 2.70 22.03
N LYS A 234 18.64 1.62 21.69
CA LYS A 234 17.22 1.43 21.99
C LYS A 234 16.89 1.91 23.42
N PRO A 235 15.86 2.76 23.62
CA PRO A 235 15.33 2.95 24.95
C PRO A 235 14.95 1.59 25.52
N ALA A 236 15.24 1.36 26.81
CA ALA A 236 14.94 0.09 27.50
C ALA A 236 13.51 -0.36 27.16
N ASP A 237 13.33 -1.64 26.81
CA ASP A 237 12.08 -2.21 26.29
C ASP A 237 10.84 -1.70 27.04
N ILE A 238 10.19 -0.67 26.49
CA ILE A 238 8.83 -0.32 26.88
C ILE A 238 7.96 -1.27 26.08
N ASN A 239 7.73 -2.44 26.66
CA ASN A 239 6.80 -3.42 26.12
C ASN A 239 5.40 -2.81 26.24
N ILE A 240 4.86 -2.28 25.14
CA ILE A 240 3.47 -1.82 25.10
C ILE A 240 2.62 -3.09 25.00
N ASP A 241 2.20 -3.60 26.15
CA ASP A 241 1.27 -4.71 26.24
C ASP A 241 -0.13 -4.16 25.94
N TYR A 242 -0.67 -4.51 24.77
CA TYR A 242 -2.04 -4.18 24.42
C TYR A 242 -2.96 -5.09 25.22
N SER A 243 -3.44 -4.62 26.37
CA SER A 243 -4.54 -5.31 27.05
C SER A 243 -5.80 -5.16 26.21
N GLU A 244 -6.18 -6.21 25.50
CA GLU A 244 -7.52 -6.38 24.92
C GLU A 244 -8.55 -6.43 26.05
N ASN A 245 -9.00 -5.28 26.54
CA ASN A 245 -10.19 -5.21 27.38
C ASN A 245 -11.07 -4.08 26.86
N ASP A 246 -11.98 -4.45 25.98
CA ASP A 246 -13.26 -3.77 25.83
C ASP A 246 -14.27 -4.78 25.26
N SER A 247 -14.65 -5.73 26.12
CA SER A 247 -15.95 -6.37 26.02
C SER A 247 -17.01 -5.31 26.35
N PHE A 248 -17.61 -4.70 25.33
CA PHE A 248 -18.81 -3.90 25.52
C PHE A 248 -20.00 -4.83 25.75
N ALA A 249 -20.50 -4.83 26.99
CA ALA A 249 -21.85 -5.22 27.33
C ALA A 249 -22.86 -4.14 26.89
#